data_AF-A0A510IMM8-F1
#
_entry.id   AF-A0A510IMM8-F1
#
_cell.length_a   1.000
_cell.length_b   1.000
_cell.length_c   1.000
_cell.angle_alpha   90.00
_cell.angle_beta   90.00
_cell.angle_gamma   90.00
#
_symmetry.space_group_name_H-M   'P 1'
#
loop_
_entity.id
_entity.type
_entity.pdbx_description
1 polymer ?
#
loop_
_entity_poly.entity_id
_entity_poly.type
_entity_poly.pdbx_seq_one_letter_code
_entity_poly.pdbx_strand_id
1 'polypeptide(L)'
;MGGDDRILYKEGMEDQALLIRNVLDEKVKDIEIVHGKPFINPPVVHLCDTRECFAKYTGIDSGILAAVSSNGLFLKSYVVTHEDYSRWLAHELSHLHLRQQISTFRASFIPQWYQEGLATFASNGGGANKVSRKKALEYIYNGKHIVVVDESSLFSDPWPLNYVVANDDWPKPWYQQHMNYRQASLFYEFLHPNGGIELIRALENGETFNDAFKSVYGKSPEEMFAIYKSSLTKNKVHENI
;
A
#
# COMPACT_ATOMS: atom_id res chain seq x y z
N MET A 1 -15.33 -3.70 -31.06
CA MET A 1 -14.93 -3.07 -29.79
C MET A 1 -13.46 -3.40 -29.59
N GLY A 2 -12.57 -2.41 -29.59
CA GLY A 2 -11.13 -2.65 -29.43
C GLY A 2 -10.81 -3.15 -28.03
N GLY A 3 -9.86 -4.07 -27.92
CA GLY A 3 -9.25 -4.44 -26.64
C GLY A 3 -8.43 -3.28 -26.07
N ASP A 4 -8.17 -3.31 -24.76
CA ASP A 4 -7.16 -2.46 -24.15
C ASP A 4 -5.88 -3.29 -24.03
N ASP A 5 -4.85 -2.94 -24.81
CA ASP A 5 -3.60 -3.71 -24.90
C ASP A 5 -2.82 -3.75 -23.57
N ARG A 6 -3.22 -2.93 -22.58
CA ARG A 6 -2.66 -2.96 -21.22
C ARG A 6 -3.22 -4.12 -20.39
N ILE A 7 -4.32 -4.75 -20.79
CA ILE A 7 -4.99 -5.79 -20.00
C ILE A 7 -4.77 -7.13 -20.69
N LEU A 8 -3.91 -7.95 -20.08
CA LEU A 8 -3.48 -9.23 -20.62
C LEU A 8 -4.14 -10.36 -19.85
N TYR A 9 -4.93 -11.18 -20.54
CA TYR A 9 -5.74 -12.23 -19.95
C TYR A 9 -5.87 -13.43 -20.90
N LYS A 10 -6.25 -14.60 -20.38
CA LYS A 10 -6.55 -15.80 -21.19
C LYS A 10 -8.02 -15.82 -21.60
N GLU A 11 -8.33 -16.57 -22.66
CA GLU A 11 -9.71 -16.88 -23.07
C GLU A 11 -10.53 -17.39 -21.87
N GLY A 12 -11.75 -16.85 -21.70
CA GLY A 12 -12.64 -17.14 -20.57
C GLY A 12 -12.52 -16.15 -19.40
N MET A 13 -11.71 -15.09 -19.52
CA MET A 13 -11.56 -14.03 -18.52
C MET A 13 -12.06 -12.65 -19.01
N GLU A 14 -12.87 -12.62 -20.06
CA GLU A 14 -13.33 -11.39 -20.72
C GLU A 14 -14.13 -10.49 -19.76
N ASP A 15 -14.95 -11.08 -18.89
CA ASP A 15 -15.75 -10.33 -17.91
C ASP A 15 -14.86 -9.65 -16.86
N GLN A 16 -13.85 -10.36 -16.35
CA GLN A 16 -12.88 -9.78 -15.40
C GLN A 16 -12.02 -8.71 -16.08
N ALA A 17 -11.60 -8.93 -17.32
CA ALA A 17 -10.88 -7.94 -18.10
C ALA A 17 -11.73 -6.67 -18.34
N LEU A 18 -13.02 -6.84 -18.63
CA LEU A 18 -13.97 -5.74 -18.76
C LEU A 18 -14.10 -4.94 -17.46
N LEU A 19 -14.18 -5.60 -16.29
CA LEU A 19 -14.22 -4.93 -15.00
C LEU A 19 -12.99 -4.05 -14.76
N ILE A 20 -11.79 -4.58 -15.01
CA ILE A 20 -10.54 -3.80 -14.89
C ILE A 20 -10.52 -2.64 -15.89
N ARG A 21 -10.89 -2.89 -17.15
CA ARG A 21 -10.92 -1.87 -18.21
C ARG A 21 -11.77 -0.67 -17.83
N ASN A 22 -12.91 -0.92 -17.19
CA ASN A 22 -13.86 0.15 -16.84
C ASN A 22 -13.33 1.11 -15.76
N VAL A 23 -12.34 0.69 -14.97
CA VAL A 23 -11.81 1.50 -13.84
C VAL A 23 -10.34 1.86 -13.97
N LEU A 24 -9.58 1.23 -14.88
CA LEU A 24 -8.12 1.36 -14.94
C LEU A 24 -7.66 2.82 -15.10
N ASP A 25 -8.20 3.55 -16.07
CA ASP A 25 -7.79 4.94 -16.31
C ASP A 25 -8.12 5.89 -15.15
N GLU A 26 -9.26 5.65 -14.48
CA GLU A 26 -9.62 6.40 -13.28
C GLU A 26 -8.64 6.11 -12.14
N LYS A 27 -8.37 4.83 -11.87
CA LYS A 27 -7.44 4.45 -10.79
C LYS A 27 -6.01 4.91 -11.07
N VAL A 28 -5.56 4.91 -12.32
CA VAL A 28 -4.26 5.48 -12.70
C VAL A 28 -4.20 6.96 -12.32
N LYS A 29 -5.21 7.75 -12.70
CA LYS A 29 -5.26 9.18 -12.35
C LYS A 29 -5.27 9.42 -10.85
N ASP A 30 -6.03 8.63 -10.09
CA ASP A 30 -6.06 8.73 -8.63
C ASP A 30 -4.65 8.56 -8.03
N ILE A 31 -3.89 7.55 -8.50
CA ILE A 31 -2.52 7.31 -8.05
C ILE A 31 -1.58 8.43 -8.47
N GLU A 32 -1.67 8.92 -9.72
CA GLU A 32 -0.84 10.01 -10.21
C GLU A 32 -1.06 11.32 -9.44
N ILE A 33 -2.30 11.59 -9.01
CA ILE A 33 -2.63 12.75 -8.15
C ILE A 33 -1.96 12.60 -6.78
N VAL A 34 -2.11 11.45 -6.12
CA VAL A 34 -1.56 11.25 -4.77
C VAL A 34 -0.03 11.17 -4.78
N HIS A 35 0.56 10.58 -5.81
CA HIS A 35 2.01 10.45 -5.95
C HIS A 35 2.64 11.69 -6.61
N GLY A 36 1.82 12.59 -7.17
CA GLY A 36 2.21 13.86 -7.77
C GLY A 36 2.99 13.75 -9.10
N LYS A 37 2.95 12.61 -9.79
CA LYS A 37 3.67 12.36 -11.05
C LYS A 37 2.96 11.28 -11.89
N PRO A 38 3.06 11.33 -13.23
CA PRO A 38 2.54 10.28 -14.08
C PRO A 38 3.32 8.97 -13.92
N PHE A 39 2.71 7.84 -14.30
CA PHE A 39 3.45 6.60 -14.52
C PHE A 39 4.51 6.81 -15.63
N ILE A 40 5.69 6.20 -15.49
CA ILE A 40 6.74 6.26 -16.52
C ILE A 40 6.31 5.44 -17.74
N ASN A 41 5.77 4.25 -17.49
CA ASN A 41 5.19 3.38 -18.51
C ASN A 41 3.72 3.12 -18.18
N PRO A 42 2.82 3.12 -19.18
CA PRO A 42 1.43 2.73 -18.96
C PRO A 42 1.35 1.40 -18.20
N PRO A 43 0.56 1.30 -17.13
CA PRO A 43 0.51 0.08 -16.33
C PRO A 43 -0.09 -1.05 -17.14
N VAL A 44 0.61 -2.19 -17.15
CA VAL A 44 0.13 -3.44 -17.75
C VAL A 44 -0.41 -4.32 -16.64
N VAL A 45 -1.64 -4.82 -16.79
CA VAL A 45 -2.33 -5.69 -15.84
C VAL A 45 -2.49 -7.08 -16.44
N HIS A 46 -1.83 -8.06 -15.84
CA HIS A 46 -1.93 -9.47 -16.18
C HIS A 46 -2.95 -10.15 -15.26
N LEU A 47 -4.01 -10.70 -15.83
CA LEU A 47 -4.98 -11.51 -15.11
C LEU A 47 -4.60 -12.98 -15.20
N CYS A 48 -4.38 -13.60 -14.04
CA CYS A 48 -4.08 -15.01 -13.90
C CYS A 48 -5.24 -15.76 -13.24
N ASP A 49 -5.75 -16.75 -13.94
CA ASP A 49 -6.81 -17.67 -13.52
C ASP A 49 -6.31 -18.78 -12.59
N THR A 50 -5.01 -19.13 -12.68
CA THR A 50 -4.41 -20.20 -11.88
C THR A 50 -3.17 -19.77 -11.11
N ARG A 51 -2.81 -20.57 -10.10
CA ARG A 51 -1.57 -20.40 -9.32
C ARG A 51 -0.35 -20.54 -10.22
N GLU A 52 -0.38 -21.45 -11.18
CA GLU A 52 0.71 -21.70 -12.13
C GLU A 52 0.90 -20.51 -13.07
N CYS A 53 -0.18 -19.89 -13.55
CA CYS A 53 -0.09 -18.64 -14.32
C CYS A 53 0.63 -17.57 -13.50
N PHE A 54 0.18 -17.38 -12.26
CA PHE A 54 0.72 -16.35 -11.38
C PHE A 54 2.20 -16.60 -11.05
N ALA A 55 2.55 -17.84 -10.67
CA ALA A 55 3.91 -18.24 -10.32
C ALA A 55 4.86 -18.16 -11.52
N LYS A 56 4.38 -18.47 -12.74
CA LYS A 56 5.20 -18.37 -13.97
C LYS A 56 5.76 -16.97 -14.19
N TYR A 57 4.99 -15.93 -13.89
CA TYR A 57 5.42 -14.55 -14.16
C TYR A 57 6.04 -13.84 -12.96
N THR A 58 5.72 -14.27 -11.74
CA THR A 58 6.17 -13.62 -10.51
C THR A 58 7.32 -14.37 -9.84
N GLY A 59 7.52 -15.65 -10.17
CA GLY A 59 8.40 -16.56 -9.43
C GLY A 59 7.87 -16.90 -8.03
N ILE A 60 6.67 -16.42 -7.68
CA ILE A 60 6.09 -16.55 -6.35
C ILE A 60 4.99 -17.61 -6.39
N ASP A 61 5.24 -18.73 -5.72
CA ASP A 61 4.27 -19.81 -5.56
C ASP A 61 3.35 -19.61 -4.34
N SER A 62 3.34 -18.42 -3.73
CA SER A 62 2.65 -18.19 -2.45
C SER A 62 1.16 -17.84 -2.60
N GLY A 63 0.45 -17.85 -1.47
CA GLY A 63 -0.95 -17.46 -1.34
C GLY A 63 -1.24 -15.96 -1.58
N ILE A 64 -0.27 -15.17 -2.06
CA ILE A 64 -0.47 -13.76 -2.40
C ILE A 64 -1.43 -13.60 -3.57
N LEU A 65 -2.22 -12.53 -3.53
CA LEU A 65 -3.31 -12.29 -4.48
C LEU A 65 -2.91 -11.36 -5.63
N ALA A 66 -1.86 -10.57 -5.43
CA ALA A 66 -1.30 -9.66 -6.40
C ALA A 66 0.23 -9.58 -6.22
N ALA A 67 0.92 -9.23 -7.30
CA ALA A 67 2.33 -8.92 -7.28
C ALA A 67 2.67 -7.93 -8.37
N VAL A 68 3.65 -7.08 -8.10
CA VAL A 68 4.20 -6.12 -9.06
C VAL A 68 5.60 -6.56 -9.43
N SER A 69 5.91 -6.55 -10.73
CA SER A 69 7.26 -6.77 -11.24
C SER A 69 7.61 -5.74 -12.31
N SER A 70 8.81 -5.85 -12.90
CA SER A 70 9.21 -5.04 -14.06
C SER A 70 8.27 -5.19 -15.26
N ASN A 71 7.52 -6.29 -15.32
CA ASN A 71 6.61 -6.61 -16.42
C ASN A 71 5.17 -6.13 -16.17
N GLY A 72 4.92 -5.44 -15.05
CA GLY A 72 3.60 -4.90 -14.71
C GLY A 72 3.00 -5.52 -13.45
N LEU A 73 1.68 -5.40 -13.34
CA LEU A 73 0.87 -5.87 -12.23
C LEU A 73 0.25 -7.23 -12.57
N PHE A 74 0.44 -8.22 -11.71
CA PHE A 74 -0.15 -9.55 -11.83
C PHE A 74 -1.25 -9.70 -10.78
N LEU A 75 -2.46 -10.02 -11.20
CA LEU A 75 -3.62 -10.21 -10.34
C LEU A 75 -4.16 -11.63 -10.47
N LYS A 76 -4.46 -12.28 -9.34
CA LYS A 76 -5.31 -13.49 -9.37
C LYS A 76 -6.75 -13.09 -9.68
N SER A 77 -7.41 -13.86 -10.54
CA SER A 77 -8.78 -13.60 -11.02
C SER A 77 -9.80 -13.38 -9.88
N TYR A 78 -9.63 -14.08 -8.76
CA TYR A 78 -10.44 -13.95 -7.54
C TYR A 78 -10.47 -12.53 -6.95
N VAL A 79 -9.44 -11.71 -7.17
CA VAL A 79 -9.40 -10.32 -6.69
C VAL A 79 -10.47 -9.48 -7.41
N VAL A 80 -10.71 -9.77 -8.69
CA VAL A 80 -11.64 -9.01 -9.54
C VAL A 80 -13.10 -9.38 -9.27
N THR A 81 -13.35 -10.49 -8.57
CA THR A 81 -14.71 -10.92 -8.20
C THR A 81 -15.19 -10.35 -6.86
N HIS A 82 -14.39 -9.52 -6.19
CA HIS A 82 -14.76 -8.84 -4.94
C HIS A 82 -15.32 -7.45 -5.21
N GLU A 83 -16.29 -7.00 -4.40
CA GLU A 83 -16.88 -5.66 -4.51
C GLU A 83 -15.83 -4.53 -4.42
N ASP A 84 -14.75 -4.75 -3.66
CA ASP A 84 -13.68 -3.78 -3.46
C ASP A 84 -12.55 -3.86 -4.49
N TYR A 85 -12.70 -4.60 -5.60
CA TYR A 85 -11.62 -4.85 -6.56
C TYR A 85 -10.98 -3.56 -7.09
N SER A 86 -11.75 -2.48 -7.26
CA SER A 86 -11.25 -1.20 -7.76
C SER A 86 -10.27 -0.54 -6.79
N ARG A 87 -10.54 -0.63 -5.48
CA ARG A 87 -9.62 -0.14 -4.43
C ARG A 87 -8.40 -1.03 -4.32
N TRP A 88 -8.57 -2.35 -4.44
CA TRP A 88 -7.42 -3.27 -4.51
C TRP A 88 -6.53 -2.99 -5.72
N LEU A 89 -7.12 -2.76 -6.90
CA LEU A 89 -6.37 -2.36 -8.10
C LEU A 89 -5.58 -1.07 -7.87
N ALA A 90 -6.21 -0.05 -7.28
CA ALA A 90 -5.51 1.20 -6.95
C ALA A 90 -4.34 0.97 -5.97
N HIS A 91 -4.52 0.11 -4.96
CA HIS A 91 -3.46 -0.23 -4.01
C HIS A 91 -2.23 -0.81 -4.73
N GLU A 92 -2.46 -1.77 -5.62
CA GLU A 92 -1.37 -2.39 -6.39
C GLU A 92 -0.78 -1.46 -7.46
N LEU A 93 -1.58 -0.56 -8.04
CA LEU A 93 -1.10 0.49 -8.94
C LEU A 93 -0.18 1.48 -8.23
N SER A 94 -0.44 1.83 -6.96
CA SER A 94 0.48 2.63 -6.15
C SER A 94 1.84 1.95 -6.01
N HIS A 95 1.83 0.64 -5.72
CA HIS A 95 3.03 -0.19 -5.63
C HIS A 95 3.80 -0.26 -6.96
N LEU A 96 3.10 -0.34 -8.09
CA LEU A 96 3.70 -0.30 -9.43
C LEU A 96 4.28 1.07 -9.75
N HIS A 97 3.54 2.14 -9.46
CA HIS A 97 3.99 3.52 -9.68
C HIS A 97 5.32 3.76 -8.97
N LEU A 98 5.37 3.50 -7.65
CA LEU A 98 6.57 3.72 -6.86
C LEU A 98 7.77 2.95 -7.43
N ARG A 99 7.58 1.67 -7.78
CA ARG A 99 8.66 0.84 -8.37
C ARG A 99 9.12 1.32 -9.74
N GLN A 100 8.24 1.89 -10.56
CA GLN A 100 8.66 2.52 -11.81
C GLN A 100 9.57 3.72 -11.54
N GLN A 101 9.23 4.55 -10.55
CA GLN A 101 9.97 5.79 -10.27
C GLN A 101 11.35 5.54 -9.64
N ILE A 102 11.49 4.54 -8.77
CA ILE A 102 12.73 4.35 -7.98
C ILE A 102 13.44 3.02 -8.23
N SER A 103 12.92 2.15 -9.09
CA SER A 103 13.27 0.74 -9.30
C SER A 103 12.79 -0.24 -8.22
N THR A 104 12.53 -1.48 -8.62
CA THR A 104 12.16 -2.58 -7.71
C THR A 104 13.20 -2.81 -6.61
N PHE A 105 14.49 -2.76 -6.95
CA PHE A 105 15.56 -3.01 -5.98
C PHE A 105 15.58 -1.98 -4.87
N ARG A 106 15.56 -0.68 -5.20
CA ARG A 106 15.57 0.38 -4.17
C ARG A 106 14.26 0.41 -3.38
N ALA A 107 13.13 0.12 -4.01
CA ALA A 107 11.84 0.01 -3.32
C ALA A 107 11.86 -1.07 -2.21
N SER A 108 12.64 -2.15 -2.37
CA SER A 108 12.79 -3.18 -1.33
C SER A 108 13.47 -2.70 -0.04
N PHE A 109 14.15 -1.55 -0.05
CA PHE A 109 14.77 -0.95 1.15
C PHE A 109 13.88 0.09 1.83
N ILE A 110 12.71 0.41 1.26
CA ILE A 110 11.74 1.29 1.89
C ILE A 110 10.99 0.50 2.99
N PRO A 111 10.82 1.05 4.20
CA PRO A 111 10.03 0.44 5.25
C PRO A 111 8.64 0.00 4.78
N GLN A 112 8.27 -1.23 5.10
CA GLN A 112 6.99 -1.81 4.69
C GLN A 112 5.79 -0.97 5.14
N TRP A 113 5.85 -0.39 6.34
CA TRP A 113 4.81 0.51 6.83
C TRP A 113 4.59 1.70 5.89
N TYR A 114 5.64 2.24 5.28
CA TYR A 114 5.51 3.36 4.37
C TYR A 114 4.90 2.92 3.04
N GLN A 115 5.43 1.85 2.43
CA GLN A 115 4.93 1.35 1.14
C GLN A 115 3.44 1.02 1.22
N GLU A 116 3.05 0.29 2.27
CA GLU A 116 1.68 -0.18 2.45
C GLU A 116 0.78 0.93 2.97
N GLY A 117 1.31 1.87 3.75
CA GLY A 117 0.60 3.07 4.19
C GLY A 117 0.24 4.00 3.04
N LEU A 118 1.21 4.29 2.16
CA LEU A 118 1.01 5.05 0.92
C LEU A 118 -0.02 4.37 0.02
N ALA A 119 0.16 3.07 -0.28
CA ALA A 119 -0.75 2.33 -1.15
C ALA A 119 -2.18 2.25 -0.58
N THR A 120 -2.32 2.02 0.72
CA THR A 120 -3.63 2.00 1.39
C THR A 120 -4.28 3.40 1.42
N PHE A 121 -3.49 4.46 1.60
CA PHE A 121 -3.99 5.84 1.54
C PHE A 121 -4.46 6.20 0.12
N ALA A 122 -3.60 6.00 -0.89
CA ALA A 122 -3.88 6.33 -2.29
C ALA A 122 -5.08 5.54 -2.86
N SER A 123 -5.35 4.36 -2.32
CA SER A 123 -6.47 3.50 -2.70
C SER A 123 -7.74 3.68 -1.86
N ASN A 124 -7.80 4.69 -0.99
CA ASN A 124 -8.92 4.92 -0.07
C ASN A 124 -9.26 3.68 0.78
N GLY A 125 -8.24 3.04 1.34
CA GLY A 125 -8.35 1.89 2.23
C GLY A 125 -8.27 0.51 1.55
N GLY A 126 -7.86 0.44 0.27
CA GLY A 126 -7.55 -0.82 -0.40
C GLY A 126 -6.52 -1.63 0.39
N GLY A 127 -6.72 -2.95 0.48
CA GLY A 127 -5.90 -3.82 1.34
C GLY A 127 -6.23 -3.77 2.85
N ALA A 128 -7.04 -2.80 3.30
CA ALA A 128 -7.38 -2.59 4.72
C ALA A 128 -8.89 -2.60 4.99
N ASN A 129 -9.70 -3.17 4.09
CA ASN A 129 -11.17 -3.11 4.15
C ASN A 129 -11.81 -3.85 5.35
N LYS A 130 -11.09 -4.78 6.00
CA LYS A 130 -11.60 -5.52 7.16
C LYS A 130 -11.43 -4.80 8.50
N VAL A 131 -10.67 -3.70 8.53
CA VAL A 131 -10.45 -2.90 9.75
C VAL A 131 -10.92 -1.48 9.49
N SER A 132 -11.87 -1.00 10.28
CA SER A 132 -12.34 0.39 10.16
C SER A 132 -11.29 1.37 10.67
N ARG A 133 -11.37 2.62 10.18
CA ARG A 133 -10.56 3.74 10.71
C ARG A 133 -10.70 3.87 12.22
N LYS A 134 -11.95 3.86 12.72
CA LYS A 134 -12.25 3.96 14.16
C LYS A 134 -11.54 2.87 14.96
N LYS A 135 -11.59 1.62 14.50
CA LYS A 135 -10.96 0.50 15.19
C LYS A 135 -9.43 0.60 15.23
N ALA A 136 -8.80 1.07 14.16
CA ALA A 136 -7.36 1.30 14.14
C ALA A 136 -6.94 2.46 15.06
N LEU A 137 -7.73 3.55 15.10
CA LEU A 137 -7.51 4.64 16.06
C LEU A 137 -7.68 4.16 17.51
N GLU A 138 -8.71 3.36 17.81
CA GLU A 138 -8.88 2.72 19.13
C GLU A 138 -7.64 1.92 19.54
N TYR A 139 -7.05 1.17 18.61
CA TYR A 139 -5.81 0.42 18.87
C TYR A 139 -4.65 1.37 19.21
N ILE A 140 -4.44 2.41 18.42
CA ILE A 140 -3.39 3.41 18.65
C ILE A 140 -3.59 4.12 20.00
N TYR A 141 -4.83 4.49 20.35
CA TYR A 141 -5.15 5.12 21.64
C TYR A 141 -4.84 4.22 22.84
N ASN A 142 -5.01 2.91 22.69
CA ASN A 142 -4.70 1.92 23.71
C ASN A 142 -3.23 1.49 23.68
N GLY A 143 -2.37 2.20 22.94
CA GLY A 143 -0.95 1.89 22.84
C GLY A 143 -0.63 0.63 22.03
N LYS A 144 -1.58 0.08 21.26
CA LYS A 144 -1.38 -1.08 20.38
C LYS A 144 -1.14 -0.61 18.95
N HIS A 145 0.12 -0.55 18.52
CA HIS A 145 0.45 0.00 17.21
C HIS A 145 1.62 -0.67 16.48
N ILE A 146 1.69 -0.42 15.18
CA ILE A 146 2.85 -0.74 14.34
C ILE A 146 4.09 0.03 14.83
N VAL A 147 5.27 -0.54 14.62
CA VAL A 147 6.55 0.16 14.81
C VAL A 147 6.98 0.73 13.46
N VAL A 148 7.17 2.05 13.42
CA VAL A 148 7.56 2.79 12.22
C VAL A 148 9.08 2.89 12.11
N VAL A 149 9.71 1.82 11.63
CA VAL A 149 11.17 1.77 11.44
C VAL A 149 11.63 2.76 10.37
N ASP A 150 12.85 3.28 10.52
CA ASP A 150 13.48 4.24 9.60
C ASP A 150 14.21 3.58 8.43
N GLU A 151 14.53 2.29 8.54
CA GLU A 151 15.16 1.52 7.48
C GLU A 151 14.55 0.12 7.38
N SER A 152 14.56 -0.45 6.18
CA SER A 152 14.26 -1.86 5.95
C SER A 152 15.50 -2.56 5.42
N SER A 153 15.73 -3.78 5.90
CA SER A 153 16.70 -4.70 5.32
C SER A 153 15.96 -5.91 4.74
N LEU A 154 16.61 -6.61 3.81
CA LEU A 154 16.09 -7.87 3.25
C LEU A 154 15.88 -8.97 4.32
N PHE A 155 16.40 -8.78 5.54
CA PHE A 155 16.32 -9.71 6.66
C PHE A 155 15.52 -9.15 7.85
N SER A 156 14.90 -7.99 7.70
CA SER A 156 14.09 -7.38 8.76
C SER A 156 12.78 -8.14 8.95
N ASP A 157 12.30 -8.20 10.19
CA ASP A 157 10.98 -8.75 10.48
C ASP A 157 9.90 -7.97 9.70
N PRO A 158 9.01 -8.67 8.98
CA PRO A 158 7.87 -8.03 8.35
C PRO A 158 6.92 -7.54 9.46
N TRP A 159 6.61 -6.24 9.43
CA TRP A 159 5.69 -5.59 10.38
C TRP A 159 6.02 -5.75 11.87
N PRO A 160 7.10 -5.10 12.38
CA PRO A 160 7.31 -5.04 13.81
C PRO A 160 6.14 -4.33 14.51
N LEU A 161 5.67 -4.91 15.62
CA LEU A 161 4.56 -4.40 16.44
C LEU A 161 5.06 -4.12 17.85
N ASN A 162 4.47 -3.11 18.52
CA ASN A 162 4.81 -2.80 19.92
C ASN A 162 3.98 -3.62 20.94
N TYR A 163 3.16 -4.56 20.46
CA TYR A 163 2.24 -5.34 21.27
C TYR A 163 2.18 -6.79 20.78
N VAL A 164 1.85 -7.70 21.69
CA VAL A 164 1.60 -9.11 21.36
C VAL A 164 0.21 -9.22 20.75
N VAL A 165 0.14 -9.79 19.55
CA VAL A 165 -1.14 -10.17 18.91
C VAL A 165 -1.71 -11.31 19.72
N ALA A 166 -2.80 -11.06 20.44
CA ALA A 166 -3.39 -12.03 21.34
C ALA A 166 -4.09 -13.15 20.54
N ASN A 167 -3.97 -14.39 21.01
CA ASN A 167 -4.49 -15.58 20.33
C ASN A 167 -6.03 -15.66 20.31
N ASP A 168 -6.71 -14.87 21.13
CA ASP A 168 -8.18 -14.73 21.19
C ASP A 168 -8.74 -13.74 20.15
N ASP A 169 -7.90 -12.84 19.63
CA ASP A 169 -8.16 -12.06 18.41
C ASP A 169 -7.75 -12.84 17.12
N TRP A 170 -7.53 -14.15 17.24
CA TRP A 170 -7.03 -15.04 16.18
C TRP A 170 -8.04 -16.19 15.88
N PRO A 171 -8.12 -16.73 14.63
CA PRO A 171 -7.00 -16.74 13.72
C PRO A 171 -7.28 -16.40 12.30
N LYS A 172 -7.03 -15.15 11.88
CA LYS A 172 -6.66 -14.97 10.48
C LYS A 172 -5.51 -13.97 10.34
N PRO A 173 -4.33 -14.38 9.79
CA PRO A 173 -3.21 -13.50 9.45
C PRO A 173 -3.60 -12.25 8.68
N TRP A 174 -4.67 -12.35 7.89
CA TRP A 174 -5.20 -11.21 7.19
C TRP A 174 -5.78 -10.13 8.11
N TYR A 175 -6.43 -10.42 9.26
CA TYR A 175 -7.02 -9.32 10.06
C TYR A 175 -5.93 -8.40 10.61
N GLN A 176 -4.85 -8.99 11.12
CA GLN A 176 -3.69 -8.24 11.60
C GLN A 176 -2.99 -7.49 10.46
N GLN A 177 -2.88 -8.08 9.27
CA GLN A 177 -2.36 -7.37 8.09
C GLN A 177 -3.22 -6.14 7.75
N HIS A 178 -4.55 -6.28 7.71
CA HIS A 178 -5.46 -5.17 7.45
C HIS A 178 -5.38 -4.10 8.56
N MET A 179 -5.14 -4.50 9.82
CA MET A 179 -4.87 -3.57 10.94
C MET A 179 -3.58 -2.79 10.71
N ASN A 180 -2.50 -3.48 10.36
CA ASN A 180 -1.20 -2.88 10.08
C ASN A 180 -1.30 -1.85 8.94
N TYR A 181 -1.95 -2.25 7.83
CA TYR A 181 -2.16 -1.40 6.66
C TYR A 181 -3.00 -0.18 7.03
N ARG A 182 -4.06 -0.36 7.82
CA ARG A 182 -4.91 0.74 8.27
C ARG A 182 -4.14 1.73 9.14
N GLN A 183 -3.35 1.27 10.11
CA GLN A 183 -2.57 2.15 10.98
C GLN A 183 -1.48 2.89 10.19
N ALA A 184 -0.79 2.19 9.30
CA ALA A 184 0.20 2.78 8.40
C ALA A 184 -0.41 3.88 7.52
N SER A 185 -1.59 3.63 6.95
CA SER A 185 -2.34 4.61 6.16
C SER A 185 -2.72 5.85 6.96
N LEU A 186 -3.18 5.67 8.20
CA LEU A 186 -3.53 6.78 9.08
C LEU A 186 -2.33 7.66 9.42
N PHE A 187 -1.16 7.04 9.59
CA PHE A 187 0.07 7.79 9.80
C PHE A 187 0.53 8.49 8.53
N TYR A 188 0.47 7.83 7.37
CA TYR A 188 0.77 8.46 6.09
C TYR A 188 -0.15 9.65 5.81
N GLU A 189 -1.45 9.55 6.11
CA GLU A 189 -2.40 10.66 6.00
C GLU A 189 -2.02 11.86 6.85
N PHE A 190 -1.47 11.65 8.04
CA PHE A 190 -0.95 12.73 8.88
C PHE A 190 0.30 13.39 8.28
N LEU A 191 1.17 12.59 7.64
CA LEU A 191 2.39 13.06 7.00
C LEU A 191 2.13 13.80 5.68
N HIS A 192 1.19 13.30 4.88
CA HIS A 192 1.03 13.66 3.47
C HIS A 192 0.87 15.17 3.22
N PRO A 193 0.03 15.92 3.95
CA PRO A 193 -0.10 17.37 3.76
C PRO A 193 1.18 18.18 4.04
N ASN A 194 2.14 17.61 4.76
CA ASN A 194 3.34 18.30 5.23
C ASN A 194 4.64 17.83 4.53
N GLY A 195 4.54 17.05 3.46
CA GLY A 195 5.73 16.52 2.79
C GLY A 195 5.57 15.20 2.05
N GLY A 196 4.34 14.70 1.86
CA GLY A 196 4.12 13.37 1.30
C GLY A 196 4.70 13.20 -0.10
N ILE A 197 4.50 14.20 -0.97
CA ILE A 197 5.02 14.21 -2.33
C ILE A 197 6.53 14.47 -2.32
N GLU A 198 7.00 15.39 -1.48
CA GLU A 198 8.41 15.75 -1.32
C GLU A 198 9.24 14.54 -0.91
N LEU A 199 8.73 13.69 -0.02
CA LEU A 199 9.39 12.43 0.36
C LEU A 199 9.49 11.47 -0.84
N ILE A 200 8.43 11.33 -1.64
CA ILE A 200 8.49 10.51 -2.86
C ILE A 200 9.56 11.07 -3.80
N ARG A 201 9.64 12.40 -3.97
CA ARG A 201 10.65 13.06 -4.83
C ARG A 201 12.08 12.84 -4.33
N ALA A 202 12.32 12.91 -3.03
CA ALA A 202 13.63 12.64 -2.44
C ALA A 202 14.08 11.18 -2.70
N LEU A 203 13.16 10.22 -2.54
CA LEU A 203 13.42 8.81 -2.87
C LEU A 203 13.76 8.61 -4.35
N GLU A 204 13.01 9.27 -5.25
CA GLU A 204 13.29 9.28 -6.69
C GLU A 204 14.68 9.79 -7.03
N ASN A 205 15.15 10.81 -6.32
CA ASN A 205 16.45 11.45 -6.54
C ASN A 205 17.66 10.65 -6.07
N GLY A 206 17.46 9.48 -5.46
CA GLY A 206 18.59 8.63 -5.03
C GLY A 206 18.74 8.50 -3.52
N GLU A 207 18.02 9.29 -2.73
CA GLU A 207 18.17 9.30 -1.27
C GLU A 207 17.73 7.96 -0.66
N THR A 208 18.33 7.63 0.49
CA THR A 208 17.83 6.54 1.34
C THR A 208 16.51 6.98 1.99
N PHE A 209 15.69 6.03 2.45
CA PHE A 209 14.44 6.41 3.12
C PHE A 209 14.68 7.24 4.38
N ASN A 210 15.68 6.87 5.18
CA ASN A 210 16.01 7.57 6.42
C ASN A 210 16.44 9.03 6.15
N ASP A 211 17.33 9.23 5.18
CA ASP A 211 17.82 10.56 4.81
C ASP A 211 16.71 11.42 4.22
N ALA A 212 15.93 10.86 3.29
CA ALA A 212 14.80 11.54 2.66
C ALA A 212 13.71 11.93 3.68
N PHE A 213 13.39 11.03 4.61
CA PHE A 213 12.39 11.29 5.64
C PHE A 213 12.85 12.42 6.58
N LYS A 214 14.11 12.37 7.02
CA LYS A 214 14.70 13.41 7.87
C LYS A 214 14.82 14.75 7.15
N SER A 215 15.15 14.75 5.86
CA SER A 215 15.27 15.99 5.08
C SER A 215 13.92 16.69 4.92
N VAL A 216 12.84 15.92 4.73
CA VAL A 216 11.48 16.45 4.55
C VAL A 216 10.82 16.85 5.88
N TYR A 217 10.87 15.99 6.90
CA TYR A 217 10.13 16.21 8.15
C TYR A 217 10.99 16.74 9.32
N GLY A 218 12.31 16.81 9.15
CA GLY A 218 13.25 17.25 10.19
C GLY A 218 13.35 16.31 11.39
N LYS A 219 12.81 15.09 11.29
CA LYS A 219 12.60 14.12 12.37
C LYS A 219 12.69 12.70 11.86
N SER A 220 12.94 11.74 12.74
CA SER A 220 12.79 10.32 12.40
C SER A 220 11.31 9.92 12.26
N PRO A 221 11.00 8.80 11.60
CA PRO A 221 9.64 8.25 11.57
C PRO A 221 9.04 8.03 12.96
N GLU A 222 9.85 7.52 13.91
CA GLU A 222 9.40 7.29 15.29
C GLU A 222 9.03 8.59 16.01
N GLU A 223 9.84 9.63 15.87
CA GLU A 223 9.56 10.96 16.44
C GLU A 223 8.29 11.55 15.82
N MET A 224 8.12 11.44 14.50
CA MET A 224 6.90 11.89 13.81
C MET A 224 5.67 11.10 14.23
N PHE A 225 5.81 9.80 14.48
CA PHE A 225 4.72 8.98 14.98
C PHE A 225 4.33 9.32 16.42
N ALA A 226 5.29 9.71 17.27
CA ALA A 226 5.01 10.24 18.60
C ALA A 226 4.22 11.56 18.55
N ILE A 227 4.56 12.44 17.61
CA ILE A 227 3.81 13.69 17.34
C ILE A 227 2.40 13.37 16.85
N TYR A 228 2.27 12.45 15.90
CA TYR A 228 0.98 11.98 15.40
C TYR A 228 0.10 11.47 16.56
N LYS A 229 0.60 10.55 17.39
CA LYS A 229 -0.13 10.04 18.57
C LYS A 229 -0.58 11.17 19.50
N SER A 230 0.29 12.15 19.74
CA SER A 230 -0.02 13.30 20.57
C SER A 230 -1.10 14.21 19.96
N SER A 231 -1.14 14.34 18.63
CA SER A 231 -2.18 15.10 17.91
C SER A 231 -3.57 14.46 18.04
N LEU A 232 -3.64 13.11 18.04
CA LEU A 232 -4.90 12.38 18.21
C LEU A 232 -5.50 12.62 19.61
N THR A 233 -4.68 12.65 20.66
CA THR A 233 -5.14 12.89 22.04
C THR A 233 -5.74 14.28 22.21
N LYS A 234 -5.19 15.30 21.53
CA LYS A 234 -5.72 16.68 21.58
C LYS A 234 -7.11 16.76 20.93
N ASN A 235 -7.30 16.12 19.79
CA ASN A 235 -8.61 16.05 19.11
C ASN A 235 -9.63 15.24 19.95
N LYS A 236 -9.15 14.21 20.66
CA LYS A 236 -9.75 13.55 21.84
C LYS A 236 -10.60 14.49 22.71
N VAL A 237 -9.92 15.53 23.20
CA VAL A 237 -10.45 16.44 24.21
C VAL A 237 -11.47 17.42 23.61
N HIS A 238 -11.29 17.82 22.35
CA HIS A 238 -12.19 18.76 21.68
C HIS A 238 -13.50 18.15 21.18
N GLU A 239 -13.57 16.82 20.95
CA GLU A 239 -14.83 16.15 20.59
C GLU A 239 -15.72 15.82 21.81
N ASN A 240 -15.22 16.04 23.03
CA ASN A 240 -15.93 15.74 24.28
C ASN A 240 -16.33 17.00 25.10
N ILE A 241 -16.30 18.19 24.48
CA ILE A 241 -16.80 19.47 25.02
C ILE A 241 -17.87 19.99 24.07
#